data_AF-A0A954KHB5-F1
#
_entry.id   AF-A0A954KHB5-F1
#
_cell.length_a   1.000
_cell.length_b   1.000
_cell.length_c   1.000
_cell.angle_alpha   90.00
_cell.angle_beta   90.00
_cell.angle_gamma   90.00
#
_symmetry.space_group_name_H-M   'P 1'
#
loop_
_entity.id
_entity.type
_entity.pdbx_description
1 polymer ?
#
loop_
_entity_poly.entity_id
_entity_poly.type
_entity_poly.pdbx_seq_one_letter_code
_entity_poly.pdbx_strand_id
1 'polypeptide(L)'
;MNSIDRRRFLRGSGLALALPMFGSLFSAKARSAETAENPRRLACFYFPDGVPMPLPEDPAYKEWAWFPHGGGRDFTFTNCMSSLEPLKSDLTVLSGFSHPRGRSVHGHNNADQFLTAAATGGGDTDYNNTISLDQEYVKYVGDQTRIASLVMST
;
A
#
# COMPACT_ATOMS: atom_id res chain seq x y z
N MET A 1 54.03 -21.43 2.89
CA MET A 1 53.06 -20.65 3.71
C MET A 1 53.81 -19.53 4.40
N ASN A 2 53.48 -18.27 4.09
CA ASN A 2 54.14 -17.12 4.73
C ASN A 2 53.71 -17.00 6.19
N SER A 3 54.68 -16.91 7.11
CA SER A 3 54.45 -16.71 8.54
C SER A 3 53.76 -15.36 8.80
N ILE A 4 52.78 -15.36 9.70
CA ILE A 4 52.10 -14.13 10.14
C ILE A 4 52.97 -13.49 11.22
N ASP A 5 53.68 -12.42 10.85
CA ASP A 5 54.43 -11.62 11.83
C ASP A 5 53.50 -10.65 12.58
N ARG A 6 53.88 -10.29 13.81
CA ARG A 6 53.17 -9.45 14.77
C ARG A 6 52.64 -8.16 14.14
N ARG A 7 53.41 -7.54 13.24
CA ARG A 7 52.98 -6.33 12.52
C ARG A 7 51.81 -6.58 11.57
N ARG A 8 51.80 -7.72 10.88
CA ARG A 8 50.67 -8.12 10.00
C ARG A 8 49.45 -8.49 10.82
N PHE A 9 49.64 -9.19 11.93
CA PHE A 9 48.57 -9.51 12.88
C PHE A 9 47.88 -8.23 13.39
N LEU A 10 48.65 -7.28 13.95
CA LEU A 10 48.09 -6.05 14.51
C LEU A 10 47.41 -5.16 13.46
N ARG A 11 47.93 -5.09 12.23
CA ARG A 11 47.28 -4.35 11.14
C ARG A 11 45.96 -4.99 10.70
N GLY A 12 45.90 -6.33 10.65
CA GLY A 12 44.68 -7.06 10.34
C GLY A 12 43.62 -6.91 11.43
N SER A 13 44.01 -7.02 12.70
CA SER A 13 43.10 -6.85 13.85
C SER A 13 42.56 -5.42 13.96
N GLY A 14 43.38 -4.40 13.68
CA GLY A 14 42.91 -3.01 13.65
C GLY A 14 41.84 -2.77 12.58
N LEU A 15 41.99 -3.38 11.39
CA LEU A 15 41.00 -3.31 10.32
C LEU A 15 39.71 -4.07 10.68
N ALA A 16 39.82 -5.20 11.38
CA ALA A 16 38.67 -5.98 11.84
C ALA A 16 37.87 -5.27 12.95
N LEU A 17 38.54 -4.51 13.82
CA LEU A 17 37.90 -3.71 14.88
C LEU A 17 37.34 -2.38 14.37
N ALA A 18 37.96 -1.79 13.34
CA ALA A 18 37.50 -0.56 12.69
C ALA A 18 36.42 -0.81 11.62
N LEU A 19 36.22 -2.07 11.19
CA LEU A 19 35.12 -2.41 10.31
C LEU A 19 33.81 -2.18 11.08
N PRO A 20 32.91 -1.31 10.58
CA PRO A 20 31.55 -1.26 11.09
C PRO A 20 31.00 -2.69 11.04
N MET A 21 30.47 -3.17 12.16
CA MET A 21 29.75 -4.45 12.18
C MET A 21 28.70 -4.38 11.08
N PHE A 22 28.94 -5.10 9.98
CA PHE A 22 28.02 -5.14 8.85
C PHE A 22 26.70 -5.68 9.39
N GLY A 23 25.73 -4.79 9.64
CA GLY A 23 24.39 -5.18 10.10
C GLY A 23 23.70 -6.14 9.14
N SER A 24 24.20 -6.27 7.90
CA SER A 24 23.76 -7.27 6.91
C SER A 24 24.23 -8.70 7.21
N LEU A 25 25.35 -8.89 7.93
CA LEU A 25 25.82 -10.21 8.39
C LEU A 25 25.10 -10.65 9.66
N PHE A 26 24.64 -9.69 10.45
CA PHE A 26 23.57 -9.88 11.42
C PHE A 26 22.24 -9.86 10.70
N SER A 27 22.04 -10.79 9.75
CA SER A 27 20.69 -11.26 9.49
C SER A 27 20.23 -11.78 10.83
N ALA A 28 19.45 -10.97 11.54
CA ALA A 28 18.79 -11.38 12.76
C ALA A 28 18.13 -12.69 12.38
N LYS A 29 18.70 -13.82 12.83
CA LYS A 29 17.99 -15.09 12.78
C LYS A 29 16.67 -14.73 13.43
N ALA A 30 15.63 -14.61 12.63
CA ALA A 30 14.31 -14.33 13.10
C ALA A 30 14.13 -15.37 14.20
N ARG A 31 14.11 -14.93 15.46
CA ARG A 31 13.63 -15.80 16.51
C ARG A 31 12.25 -16.15 15.96
N SER A 32 12.08 -17.42 15.63
CA SER A 32 10.74 -17.99 15.49
C SER A 32 10.13 -17.76 16.86
N ALA A 33 9.58 -16.57 17.05
CA ALA A 33 8.78 -16.24 18.20
C ALA A 33 7.62 -17.20 18.08
N GLU A 34 7.59 -18.16 19.00
CA GLU A 34 6.41 -18.95 19.28
C GLU A 34 5.20 -18.02 19.20
N THR A 35 4.34 -18.23 18.19
CA THR A 35 3.04 -17.55 18.06
C THR A 35 3.08 -16.01 18.18
N ALA A 36 4.02 -15.33 17.51
CA ALA A 36 3.78 -13.92 17.24
C ALA A 36 2.58 -13.81 16.30
N GLU A 37 1.50 -13.15 16.73
CA GLU A 37 0.37 -12.85 15.85
C GLU A 37 0.89 -12.20 14.56
N ASN A 38 0.39 -12.66 13.41
CA ASN A 38 0.76 -12.05 12.14
C ASN A 38 0.40 -10.56 12.20
N PRO A 39 1.37 -9.65 12.01
CA PRO A 39 1.10 -8.23 12.13
C PRO A 39 0.08 -7.83 11.08
N ARG A 40 -0.91 -7.05 11.52
CA ARG A 40 -1.97 -6.55 10.63
C ARG A 40 -1.35 -5.57 9.66
N ARG A 41 -1.71 -5.69 8.38
CA ARG A 41 -1.19 -4.84 7.30
C ARG A 41 -2.35 -4.24 6.54
N LEU A 42 -2.20 -2.99 6.14
CA LEU A 42 -3.09 -2.29 5.24
C LEU A 42 -2.37 -2.05 3.92
N ALA A 43 -3.04 -2.35 2.81
CA ALA A 43 -2.60 -1.99 1.48
C ALA A 43 -3.74 -1.23 0.80
N CYS A 44 -3.42 -0.08 0.20
CA CYS A 44 -4.37 0.78 -0.49
C CYS A 44 -3.89 0.98 -1.92
N PHE A 45 -4.76 0.70 -2.89
CA PHE A 45 -4.45 0.82 -4.31
C PHE A 45 -5.33 1.88 -4.95
N TYR A 46 -4.70 2.76 -5.72
CA TYR A 46 -5.38 3.81 -6.47
C TYR A 46 -5.43 3.42 -7.96
N PHE A 47 -6.57 3.68 -8.59
CA PHE A 47 -6.77 3.50 -10.03
C PHE A 47 -6.84 4.89 -10.66
N PRO A 48 -5.75 5.39 -11.26
CA PRO A 48 -5.75 6.71 -11.91
C PRO A 48 -6.72 6.71 -13.09
N ASP A 49 -7.31 7.88 -13.36
CA ASP A 49 -8.31 8.10 -14.42
C ASP A 49 -9.63 7.32 -14.29
N GLY A 50 -9.81 6.58 -13.20
CA GLY A 50 -11.04 5.88 -12.87
C GLY A 50 -11.10 4.46 -13.42
N VAL A 51 -12.32 3.95 -13.54
CA VAL A 51 -12.62 2.55 -13.85
C VAL A 51 -13.81 2.47 -14.80
N PRO A 52 -13.98 1.36 -15.54
CA PRO A 52 -15.12 1.19 -16.44
C PRO A 52 -16.47 1.30 -15.72
N MET A 53 -17.26 2.33 -16.04
CA MET A 53 -18.60 2.58 -15.47
C MET A 53 -19.65 2.74 -16.59
N PRO A 54 -19.84 1.72 -17.46
CA PRO A 54 -20.86 1.73 -18.50
C PRO A 54 -22.26 1.98 -17.92
N LEU A 55 -23.14 2.62 -18.70
CA LEU A 55 -24.55 2.78 -18.34
C LEU A 55 -25.32 1.47 -18.55
N PRO A 56 -26.42 1.21 -17.83
CA PRO A 56 -27.19 -0.04 -17.94
C PRO A 56 -27.63 -0.41 -19.36
N GLU A 57 -27.81 0.58 -20.23
CA GLU A 57 -28.22 0.42 -21.63
C GLU A 57 -27.04 0.02 -22.54
N ASP A 58 -25.81 0.22 -22.10
CA ASP A 58 -24.60 -0.12 -22.85
C ASP A 58 -24.40 -1.65 -22.86
N PRO A 59 -24.15 -2.27 -24.03
CA PRO A 59 -23.82 -3.70 -24.12
C PRO A 59 -22.69 -4.14 -23.19
N ALA A 60 -21.73 -3.25 -22.92
CA ALA A 60 -20.60 -3.50 -22.03
C ALA A 60 -20.99 -3.58 -20.55
N TYR A 61 -22.16 -3.09 -20.13
CA TYR A 61 -22.57 -3.07 -18.72
C TYR A 61 -22.57 -4.45 -18.06
N LYS A 62 -23.02 -5.47 -18.81
CA LYS A 62 -23.10 -6.84 -18.28
C LYS A 62 -21.72 -7.44 -18.01
N GLU A 63 -20.75 -7.17 -18.88
CA GLU A 63 -19.45 -7.85 -18.88
C GLU A 63 -18.32 -7.01 -18.29
N TRP A 64 -18.41 -5.69 -18.37
CA TRP A 64 -17.30 -4.76 -18.11
C TRP A 64 -17.67 -3.64 -17.13
N ALA A 65 -18.77 -3.74 -16.39
CA ALA A 65 -19.00 -2.85 -15.25
C ALA A 65 -17.94 -3.11 -14.16
N TRP A 66 -17.31 -2.06 -13.62
CA TRP A 66 -16.32 -2.22 -12.55
C TRP A 66 -16.91 -2.88 -11.31
N PHE A 67 -18.10 -2.45 -10.90
CA PHE A 67 -18.78 -3.02 -9.75
C PHE A 67 -19.49 -4.33 -10.12
N PRO A 68 -19.49 -5.35 -9.24
CA PRO A 68 -20.22 -6.58 -9.43
C PRO A 68 -21.74 -6.34 -9.55
N HIS A 69 -22.42 -7.25 -10.25
CA HIS A 69 -23.88 -7.26 -10.30
C HIS A 69 -24.48 -7.95 -9.07
N GLY A 70 -25.65 -7.50 -8.63
CA GLY A 70 -26.29 -8.02 -7.42
C GLY A 70 -25.75 -7.39 -6.13
N GLY A 71 -25.89 -8.09 -5.01
CA GLY A 71 -25.47 -7.56 -3.71
C GLY A 71 -25.45 -8.61 -2.61
N GLY A 72 -25.02 -8.20 -1.41
CA GLY A 72 -24.87 -9.12 -0.29
C GLY A 72 -23.79 -10.16 -0.55
N ARG A 73 -24.10 -11.44 -0.30
CA ARG A 73 -23.17 -12.56 -0.55
C ARG A 73 -23.30 -13.16 -1.95
N ASP A 74 -24.36 -12.79 -2.67
CA ASP A 74 -24.76 -13.41 -3.94
C ASP A 74 -24.43 -12.52 -5.15
N PHE A 75 -23.48 -11.59 -5.00
CA PHE A 75 -23.03 -10.78 -6.13
C PHE A 75 -22.27 -11.62 -7.17
N THR A 76 -22.20 -11.13 -8.40
CA THR A 76 -21.47 -11.77 -9.50
C THR A 76 -20.41 -10.80 -10.03
N PHE A 77 -19.14 -11.21 -10.01
CA PHE A 77 -18.07 -10.44 -10.61
C PHE A 77 -18.26 -10.31 -12.13
N THR A 78 -17.81 -9.19 -12.67
CA THR A 78 -17.69 -8.96 -14.12
C THR A 78 -16.27 -9.34 -14.58
N ASN A 79 -15.96 -9.17 -15.86
CA ASN A 79 -14.61 -9.40 -16.38
C ASN A 79 -13.56 -8.51 -15.72
N CYS A 80 -13.95 -7.34 -15.19
CA CYS A 80 -13.04 -6.44 -14.47
C CYS A 80 -12.49 -7.05 -13.18
N MET A 81 -13.23 -7.97 -12.54
CA MET A 81 -12.88 -8.55 -11.24
C MET A 81 -12.84 -10.08 -11.26
N SER A 82 -12.91 -10.71 -12.43
CA SER A 82 -12.99 -12.18 -12.58
C SER A 82 -11.79 -12.91 -11.99
N SER A 83 -10.61 -12.29 -11.98
CA SER A 83 -9.40 -12.81 -11.35
C SER A 83 -9.51 -12.95 -9.82
N LEU A 84 -10.48 -12.26 -9.20
CA LEU A 84 -10.73 -12.29 -7.76
C LEU A 84 -11.77 -13.34 -7.34
N GLU A 85 -12.37 -14.09 -8.28
CA GLU A 85 -13.36 -15.12 -7.97
C GLU A 85 -12.88 -16.13 -6.89
N PRO A 86 -11.61 -16.61 -6.88
CA PRO A 86 -11.12 -17.49 -5.82
C PRO A 86 -11.13 -16.89 -4.41
N LEU A 87 -11.20 -15.56 -4.30
CA LEU A 87 -11.20 -14.80 -3.05
C LEU A 87 -12.58 -14.23 -2.70
N LYS A 88 -13.63 -14.60 -3.45
CA LYS A 88 -14.98 -14.00 -3.31
C LYS A 88 -15.53 -14.05 -1.88
N SER A 89 -15.26 -15.12 -1.13
CA SER A 89 -15.70 -15.26 0.27
C SER A 89 -14.99 -14.32 1.25
N ASP A 90 -13.82 -13.82 0.86
CA ASP A 90 -12.95 -12.97 1.69
C ASP A 90 -12.99 -11.50 1.24
N LEU A 91 -13.83 -11.18 0.25
CA LEU A 91 -13.95 -9.86 -0.33
C LEU A 91 -15.31 -9.23 -0.03
N THR A 92 -15.27 -7.94 0.30
CA THR A 92 -16.45 -7.09 0.37
C THR A 92 -16.28 -5.95 -0.62
N VAL A 93 -17.21 -5.84 -1.57
CA VAL A 93 -17.23 -4.72 -2.52
C VAL A 93 -18.18 -3.65 -2.01
N LEU A 94 -17.66 -2.44 -1.86
CA LEU A 94 -18.36 -1.27 -1.38
C LEU A 94 -18.53 -0.30 -2.56
N SER A 95 -19.78 0.08 -2.86
CA SER A 95 -20.12 0.97 -3.98
C SER A 95 -21.09 2.06 -3.54
N GLY A 96 -21.29 3.09 -4.38
CA GLY A 96 -22.21 4.19 -4.10
C GLY A 96 -21.65 5.29 -3.18
N PHE A 97 -20.37 5.22 -2.82
CA PHE A 97 -19.70 6.27 -2.04
C PHE A 97 -19.34 7.47 -2.93
N SER A 98 -19.41 8.66 -2.35
CA SER A 98 -19.01 9.90 -3.02
C SER A 98 -18.48 10.86 -1.96
N HIS A 99 -17.40 11.57 -2.29
CA HIS A 99 -16.84 12.63 -1.45
C HIS A 99 -17.36 13.98 -1.95
N PRO A 100 -18.39 14.59 -1.34
CA PRO A 100 -19.04 15.77 -1.91
C PRO A 100 -18.09 16.96 -2.04
N ARG A 101 -17.12 17.08 -1.12
CA ARG A 101 -16.10 18.14 -1.13
C ARG A 101 -15.08 17.97 -2.26
N GLY A 102 -14.83 16.74 -2.72
CA GLY A 102 -13.94 16.46 -3.84
C GLY A 102 -14.55 16.80 -5.20
N ARG A 103 -15.88 16.96 -5.29
CA ARG A 103 -16.59 17.25 -6.56
C ARG A 103 -16.20 18.60 -7.19
N SER A 104 -15.67 19.53 -6.39
CA SER A 104 -15.17 20.82 -6.89
C SER A 104 -13.72 20.77 -7.37
N VAL A 105 -13.04 19.65 -7.18
CA VAL A 105 -11.66 19.45 -7.66
C VAL A 105 -11.70 18.81 -9.05
N HIS A 106 -10.77 19.25 -9.89
CA HIS A 106 -10.68 18.76 -11.25
C HIS A 106 -10.38 17.25 -11.31
N GLY A 107 -11.02 16.55 -12.26
CA GLY A 107 -10.93 15.10 -12.43
C GLY A 107 -9.50 14.54 -12.48
N HIS A 108 -8.61 15.25 -13.15
CA HIS A 108 -7.20 14.87 -13.29
C HIS A 108 -6.32 15.21 -12.06
N ASN A 109 -6.88 15.85 -11.03
CA ASN A 109 -6.17 16.20 -9.79
C ASN A 109 -6.58 15.34 -8.58
N ASN A 110 -7.26 14.21 -8.83
CA ASN A 110 -7.84 13.38 -7.77
C ASN A 110 -6.83 12.44 -7.08
N ALA A 111 -5.63 12.25 -7.64
CA ALA A 111 -4.60 11.41 -7.02
C ALA A 111 -4.25 11.91 -5.61
N ASP A 112 -4.16 13.23 -5.44
CA ASP A 112 -3.81 13.89 -4.17
C ASP A 112 -4.91 13.77 -3.09
N GLN A 113 -6.11 13.33 -3.48
CA GLN A 113 -7.23 13.08 -2.58
C GLN A 113 -7.28 11.64 -2.08
N PHE A 114 -6.51 10.75 -2.71
CA PHE A 114 -6.50 9.35 -2.34
C PHE A 114 -6.11 9.21 -0.86
N LEU A 115 -6.94 8.51 -0.09
CA LEU A 115 -6.85 8.33 1.36
C LEU A 115 -7.04 9.58 2.23
N THR A 116 -7.03 10.81 1.70
CA THR A 116 -7.26 12.03 2.49
C THR A 116 -8.70 12.52 2.41
N ALA A 117 -9.39 12.27 1.29
CA ALA A 117 -10.70 12.82 0.98
C ALA A 117 -10.77 14.36 1.01
N ALA A 118 -9.64 15.04 1.00
CA ALA A 118 -9.55 16.49 1.10
C ALA A 118 -9.97 17.16 -0.21
N ALA A 119 -10.56 18.36 -0.10
CA ALA A 119 -10.71 19.24 -1.25
C ALA A 119 -9.36 19.93 -1.51
N THR A 120 -8.52 19.29 -2.31
CA THR A 120 -7.13 19.70 -2.58
C THR A 120 -6.97 21.02 -3.34
N GLY A 121 -8.08 21.59 -3.84
CA GLY A 121 -8.04 22.69 -4.81
C GLY A 121 -7.79 22.16 -6.22
N GLY A 122 -7.70 23.05 -7.22
CA GLY A 122 -7.37 22.67 -8.58
C GLY A 122 -6.74 23.81 -9.38
N GLY A 123 -5.75 23.48 -10.21
CA GLY A 123 -5.04 24.46 -11.04
C GLY A 123 -4.28 25.47 -10.18
N ASP A 124 -4.58 26.75 -10.35
CA ASP A 124 -3.88 27.87 -9.70
C ASP A 124 -4.46 28.26 -8.31
N THR A 125 -5.38 27.47 -7.74
CA THR A 125 -5.95 27.74 -6.41
C THR A 125 -5.06 27.22 -5.28
N ASP A 126 -5.23 27.77 -4.07
CA ASP A 126 -4.51 27.31 -2.87
C ASP A 126 -4.68 25.80 -2.61
N TYR A 127 -3.56 25.10 -2.59
CA TYR A 127 -3.50 23.68 -2.30
C TYR A 127 -3.68 23.41 -0.81
N ASN A 128 -4.69 22.62 -0.44
CA ASN A 128 -4.99 22.28 0.95
C ASN A 128 -5.30 20.79 1.10
N ASN A 129 -4.56 20.08 1.96
CA ASN A 129 -4.77 18.64 2.18
C ASN A 129 -4.96 18.31 3.67
N THR A 130 -5.35 17.08 3.98
CA THR A 130 -5.57 16.58 5.34
C THR A 130 -4.77 15.31 5.60
N ILE A 131 -4.78 14.84 6.85
CA ILE A 131 -4.18 13.56 7.23
C ILE A 131 -4.84 12.43 6.43
N SER A 132 -4.05 11.52 5.89
CA SER A 132 -4.55 10.36 5.14
C SER A 132 -4.94 9.19 6.05
N LEU A 133 -5.78 8.30 5.55
CA LEU A 133 -6.20 7.09 6.26
C LEU A 133 -5.01 6.24 6.73
N ASP A 134 -3.98 6.08 5.90
CA ASP A 134 -2.79 5.30 6.28
C ASP A 134 -2.00 6.01 7.39
N GLN A 135 -1.87 7.34 7.36
CA GLN A 135 -1.25 8.12 8.44
C GLN A 135 -2.00 8.01 9.77
N GLU A 136 -3.33 7.91 9.74
CA GLU A 136 -4.13 7.63 10.94
C GLU A 136 -3.96 6.18 11.40
N TYR A 137 -4.00 5.22 10.46
CA TYR A 137 -3.86 3.79 10.74
C TYR A 137 -2.56 3.45 11.48
N VAL A 138 -1.43 4.04 11.08
CA VAL A 138 -0.12 3.76 11.68
C VAL A 138 0.02 4.22 13.12
N LYS A 139 -0.84 5.12 13.62
CA LYS A 139 -0.83 5.49 15.04
C LYS A 139 -1.17 4.32 15.95
N TYR A 140 -1.84 3.29 15.43
CA TYR A 140 -2.31 2.13 16.20
C TYR A 140 -1.48 0.86 15.97
N VAL A 141 -0.83 0.73 14.81
CA VAL A 141 -0.11 -0.50 14.44
C VAL A 141 1.28 -0.27 13.86
N GLY A 142 1.74 0.97 13.77
CA GLY A 142 3.00 1.33 13.11
C GLY A 142 4.25 0.79 13.80
N ASP A 143 4.16 0.42 15.08
CA ASP A 143 5.21 -0.22 15.87
C ASP A 143 5.27 -1.75 15.68
N GLN A 144 4.28 -2.35 15.02
CA GLN A 144 4.20 -3.80 14.75
C GLN A 144 4.99 -4.21 13.50
N THR A 145 5.36 -3.27 12.64
CA THR A 145 6.11 -3.50 11.40
C THR A 145 7.38 -2.66 11.36
N ARG A 146 8.41 -3.12 10.63
CA ARG A 146 9.67 -2.38 10.47
C ARG A 146 9.47 -0.99 9.85
N ILE A 147 8.48 -0.86 8.97
CA ILE A 147 8.10 0.38 8.29
C ILE A 147 6.64 0.62 8.64
N ALA A 148 6.35 1.77 9.26
CA ALA A 148 5.00 2.12 9.69
C ALA A 148 4.10 2.41 8.48
N SER A 149 4.49 3.35 7.59
CA SER A 149 3.83 3.60 6.31
C SER A 149 4.88 3.68 5.20
N LEU A 150 4.56 3.12 4.03
CA LEU A 150 5.37 3.19 2.82
C LEU A 150 4.47 3.63 1.67
N VAL A 151 4.76 4.82 1.13
CA VAL A 151 4.07 5.36 -0.05
C VAL A 151 4.95 5.12 -1.28
N MET A 152 4.35 4.60 -2.33
CA MET A 152 5.02 4.35 -3.61
C MET A 152 4.21 4.96 -4.75
N SER A 153 4.89 5.68 -5.63
CA SER A 153 4.37 6.17 -6.91
C SER A 153 5.46 5.97 -7.96
N THR A 154 5.06 5.69 -9.20
CA THR A 154 5.95 5.68 -10.36
C THR A 154 6.18 7.07 -10.91
#